data_AF-A0A1Q7B9A2-F1
#
_entry.id   AF-A0A1Q7B9A2-F1
#
_cell.length_a   1.000
_cell.length_b   1.000
_cell.length_c   1.000
_cell.angle_alpha   90.00
_cell.angle_beta   90.00
_cell.angle_gamma   90.00
#
_symmetry.space_group_name_H-M   'P 1'
#
loop_
_entity.id
_entity.type
_entity.pdbx_description
1 polymer ?
#
loop_
_entity_poly.entity_id
_entity_poly.type
_entity_poly.pdbx_seq_one_letter_code
_entity_poly.pdbx_strand_id
1 'polypeptide(L)'
;MKPVSAAVFRVNEKDRAWVDAMCTPHPLVTLTDKITLTGAHDRIAKKAYIRAKGYPSIPFDAAQERVKADAGWRVYELPCGHDAMSTCRGSSRIFW
;
A
#
# COMPACT_ATOMS: atom_id res chain seq x y z
N MET A 1 15.23 8.07 11.68
CA MET A 1 14.29 9.00 11.02
C MET A 1 12.98 8.99 11.79
N LYS A 2 12.38 10.14 12.08
CA LYS A 2 11.06 10.19 12.75
C LYS A 2 9.99 9.62 11.80
N PRO A 3 9.02 8.82 12.28
CA PRO A 3 7.93 8.35 11.45
C PRO A 3 7.17 9.50 10.78
N VAL A 4 6.76 9.28 9.54
CA VAL A 4 5.86 10.19 8.82
C VAL A 4 4.49 10.15 9.49
N SER A 5 3.84 11.30 9.67
CA SER A 5 2.56 11.35 10.35
C SER A 5 1.44 10.68 9.55
N ALA A 6 0.49 10.08 10.26
CA ALA A 6 -0.70 9.43 9.71
C ALA A 6 -1.53 10.37 8.81
N ALA A 7 -1.46 11.68 9.06
CA ALA A 7 -2.13 12.69 8.25
C ALA A 7 -1.61 12.73 6.80
N VAL A 8 -0.30 12.53 6.58
CA VAL A 8 0.30 12.50 5.23
C VAL A 8 -0.26 11.34 4.41
N PHE A 9 -0.50 10.21 5.07
CA PHE A 9 -1.10 9.01 4.47
C PHE A 9 -2.62 9.11 4.28
N ARG A 10 -3.22 10.25 4.64
CA ARG A 10 -4.67 10.50 4.62
C ARG A 10 -5.45 9.48 5.47
N VAL A 11 -4.91 9.14 6.63
CA VAL A 11 -5.62 8.34 7.64
C VAL A 11 -6.86 9.11 8.14
N ASN A 12 -7.93 8.37 8.45
CA ASN A 12 -9.15 8.94 9.04
C ASN A 12 -8.82 9.71 10.33
N GLU A 13 -9.40 10.89 10.52
CA GLU A 13 -9.06 11.78 11.65
C GLU A 13 -9.12 11.10 13.01
N LYS A 14 -10.19 10.31 13.25
CA LYS A 14 -10.38 9.56 14.49
C LYS A 14 -9.29 8.52 14.78
N ASP A 15 -8.60 8.03 13.76
CA ASP A 15 -7.63 6.93 13.87
C ASP A 15 -6.18 7.45 13.87
N ARG A 16 -5.94 8.71 13.50
CA ARG A 16 -4.58 9.29 13.34
C ARG A 16 -3.75 9.22 14.61
N ALA A 17 -4.31 9.63 15.75
CA ALA A 17 -3.58 9.66 17.02
C ALA A 17 -3.11 8.26 17.43
N TRP A 18 -3.95 7.24 17.18
CA TRP A 18 -3.59 5.86 17.43
C TRP A 18 -2.49 5.39 16.47
N VAL A 19 -2.62 5.64 15.16
CA VAL A 19 -1.58 5.27 14.17
C VAL A 19 -0.24 5.94 14.50
N ASP A 20 -0.24 7.24 14.78
CA ASP A 20 0.97 7.99 15.13
C ASP A 20 1.66 7.43 16.39
N ALA A 21 0.89 6.95 17.37
CA ALA A 21 1.42 6.33 18.59
C ALA A 21 2.00 4.93 18.35
N MET A 22 1.48 4.20 17.36
CA MET A 22 1.94 2.84 17.02
C MET A 22 3.16 2.85 16.09
N CYS A 23 3.39 3.92 15.32
CA CYS A 23 4.51 4.02 14.42
C CYS A 23 5.84 4.32 15.14
N THR A 24 6.87 3.51 14.87
CA THR A 24 8.24 3.71 15.36
C THR A 24 9.21 3.90 14.18
N PRO A 25 10.43 4.44 14.42
CA PRO A 25 11.42 4.61 13.35
C PRO A 25 11.71 3.31 12.59
N HIS A 26 11.60 3.35 11.24
CA HIS A 26 11.93 2.20 10.40
C HIS A 26 13.45 1.97 10.35
N PRO A 27 13.95 0.72 10.46
CA PRO A 27 15.36 0.40 10.28
C PRO A 27 15.77 0.65 8.82
N LEU A 28 16.58 1.68 8.55
CA LEU A 28 16.83 2.14 7.17
C LEU A 28 17.54 1.12 6.27
N VAL A 29 18.30 0.20 6.86
CA VAL A 29 19.12 -0.77 6.12
C VAL A 29 18.25 -1.73 5.29
N THR A 30 17.02 -2.04 5.74
CA THR A 30 16.07 -2.89 5.00
C THR A 30 15.65 -2.33 3.64
N LEU A 31 15.79 -1.01 3.43
CA LEU A 31 15.46 -0.36 2.16
C LEU A 31 16.60 -0.50 1.14
N THR A 32 17.82 -0.72 1.61
CA THR A 32 19.03 -0.82 0.79
C THR A 32 19.61 -2.22 0.71
N ASP A 33 19.17 -3.12 1.60
CA ASP A 33 19.57 -4.50 1.62
C ASP A 33 19.19 -5.18 0.30
N LYS A 34 20.21 -5.79 -0.32
CA LYS A 34 20.02 -6.50 -1.57
C LYS A 34 19.26 -7.78 -1.32
N ILE A 35 18.23 -8.01 -2.13
CA ILE A 35 17.52 -9.28 -2.18
C ILE A 35 17.77 -9.96 -3.53
N THR A 36 17.83 -11.28 -3.52
CA THR A 36 17.90 -12.09 -4.74
C THR A 36 16.51 -12.59 -5.09
N LEU A 37 15.99 -12.16 -6.24
CA LEU A 37 14.70 -12.62 -6.74
C LEU A 37 14.90 -13.84 -7.63
N THR A 38 14.24 -14.95 -7.29
CA THR A 38 14.32 -16.22 -8.05
C THR A 38 13.33 -16.31 -9.22
N GLY A 39 12.48 -15.30 -9.40
CA GLY A 39 11.34 -15.36 -10.33
C GLY A 39 10.18 -16.25 -9.85
N ALA A 40 10.25 -16.85 -8.65
CA ALA A 40 9.18 -17.71 -8.15
C ALA A 40 7.78 -17.02 -8.12
N HIS A 41 7.75 -15.69 -7.99
CA HIS A 41 6.51 -14.91 -8.03
C HIS A 41 5.73 -15.02 -9.36
N ASP A 42 6.40 -15.36 -10.46
CA ASP A 42 5.77 -15.51 -11.78
C ASP A 42 4.88 -16.75 -11.86
N ARG A 43 5.09 -17.72 -10.96
CA ARG A 43 4.28 -18.93 -10.83
C ARG A 43 2.99 -18.71 -10.05
N ILE A 44 2.79 -17.53 -9.46
CA ILE A 44 1.56 -17.22 -8.71
C ILE A 44 0.43 -16.97 -9.72
N ALA A 45 -0.53 -17.91 -9.75
CA ALA A 45 -1.63 -17.89 -10.72
C ALA A 45 -2.61 -16.72 -10.55
N LYS A 46 -2.74 -16.17 -9.34
CA LYS A 46 -3.68 -15.08 -9.01
C LYS A 46 -2.94 -13.95 -8.32
N LYS A 47 -2.73 -12.86 -9.05
CA LYS A 47 -2.07 -11.65 -8.54
C LYS A 47 -3.05 -10.50 -8.56
N ALA A 48 -3.07 -9.70 -7.49
CA ALA A 48 -3.94 -8.54 -7.36
C ALA A 48 -3.14 -7.32 -6.94
N TYR A 49 -3.42 -6.19 -7.55
CA TYR A 49 -2.91 -4.89 -7.16
C TYR A 49 -4.08 -3.99 -6.78
N ILE A 50 -4.03 -3.44 -5.56
CA ILE A 50 -5.08 -2.58 -5.02
C ILE A 50 -4.51 -1.18 -4.89
N ARG A 51 -5.09 -0.21 -5.62
CA ARG A 51 -4.68 1.19 -5.59
C ARG A 51 -5.63 2.02 -4.73
N ALA A 52 -5.10 2.60 -3.65
CA ALA A 52 -5.83 3.56 -2.82
C ALA A 52 -5.82 4.98 -3.44
N LYS A 53 -6.73 5.26 -4.37
CA LYS A 53 -6.78 6.51 -5.16
C LYS A 53 -7.03 7.77 -4.32
N GLY A 54 -7.49 7.64 -3.08
CA GLY A 54 -7.56 8.76 -2.15
C GLY A 54 -6.18 9.29 -1.73
N TYR A 55 -5.09 8.55 -1.93
CA TYR A 55 -3.71 8.97 -1.70
C TYR A 55 -2.95 9.24 -3.02
N PRO A 56 -2.60 10.51 -3.34
CA PRO A 56 -1.83 10.86 -4.53
C PRO A 56 -0.39 10.38 -4.44
N SER A 57 0.09 9.63 -5.44
CA SER A 57 1.46 9.11 -5.46
C SER A 57 1.87 8.69 -6.87
N ILE A 58 2.81 9.45 -7.45
CA ILE A 58 3.41 9.17 -8.76
C ILE A 58 3.96 7.73 -8.85
N PRO A 59 4.77 7.21 -7.90
CA PRO A 59 5.30 5.86 -8.01
C PRO A 59 4.21 4.79 -7.95
N PHE A 60 3.13 4.99 -7.19
CA PHE A 60 2.03 4.01 -7.13
C PHE A 60 1.12 4.06 -8.35
N ASP A 61 0.97 5.23 -8.97
CA ASP A 61 0.28 5.35 -10.26
C ASP A 61 1.12 4.71 -11.38
N ALA A 62 2.45 4.90 -11.40
CA ALA A 62 3.34 4.21 -12.34
C ALA A 62 3.31 2.68 -12.16
N ALA A 63 3.31 2.19 -10.91
CA ALA A 63 3.17 0.77 -10.62
C ALA A 63 1.82 0.22 -11.09
N GLN A 64 0.74 0.98 -10.89
CA GLN A 64 -0.61 0.63 -11.36
C GLN A 64 -0.64 0.48 -12.89
N GLU A 65 -0.11 1.44 -13.63
CA GLU A 65 -0.08 1.39 -15.09
C GLU A 65 0.75 0.20 -15.60
N ARG A 66 1.90 -0.08 -14.96
CA ARG A 66 2.72 -1.25 -15.27
C ARG A 66 1.94 -2.56 -15.10
N VAL A 67 1.20 -2.73 -14.00
CA VAL A 67 0.45 -3.97 -13.76
C VAL A 67 -0.84 -4.06 -14.57
N LYS A 68 -1.45 -2.94 -14.98
CA LYS A 68 -2.58 -2.94 -15.92
C LYS A 68 -2.20 -3.51 -17.29
N ALA A 69 -0.95 -3.31 -17.70
CA ALA A 69 -0.42 -3.85 -18.96
C ALA A 69 -0.11 -5.36 -18.90
N ASP A 70 -0.13 -5.98 -17.71
CA ASP A 70 0.13 -7.40 -17.50
C ASP A 70 -1.19 -8.16 -17.22
N ALA A 71 -1.61 -9.00 -18.16
CA ALA A 71 -2.84 -9.79 -18.05
C ALA A 71 -2.85 -10.79 -16.87
N GLY A 72 -1.69 -11.06 -16.26
CA GLY A 72 -1.56 -11.88 -15.05
C GLY A 72 -2.00 -11.18 -13.77
N TRP A 73 -2.38 -9.90 -13.81
CA TRP A 73 -2.81 -9.12 -12.65
C TRP A 73 -4.26 -8.67 -12.75
N ARG A 74 -4.93 -8.66 -11.60
CA ARG A 74 -6.20 -7.96 -11.41
C ARG A 74 -5.95 -6.65 -10.69
N VAL A 75 -6.45 -5.55 -11.23
CA VAL A 75 -6.28 -4.22 -10.66
C VAL A 75 -7.60 -3.75 -10.06
N TYR A 76 -7.54 -3.31 -8.80
CA TYR A 76 -8.66 -2.73 -8.07
C TYR A 76 -8.31 -1.32 -7.64
N GLU A 77 -9.29 -0.43 -7.63
CA GLU A 77 -9.15 0.93 -7.13
C GLU A 77 -10.09 1.16 -5.96
N LEU A 78 -9.59 1.79 -4.91
CA LEU A 78 -10.34 2.14 -3.72
C LEU A 78 -10.25 3.64 -3.44
N PRO A 79 -11.36 4.34 -3.17
CA PRO A 79 -11.36 5.77 -2.91
C PRO A 79 -10.98 6.07 -1.45
N CYS A 80 -9.84 5.55 -0.98
CA CYS A 80 -9.37 5.74 0.40
C CYS A 80 -7.89 6.15 0.49
N GLY A 81 -7.45 6.48 1.71
CA GLY A 81 -6.07 6.84 2.02
C GLY A 81 -5.11 5.65 1.87
N HIS A 82 -3.82 5.90 2.05
CA HIS A 82 -2.77 4.92 1.79
C HIS A 82 -2.98 3.62 2.58
N ASP A 83 -3.33 3.77 3.85
CA ASP A 83 -3.55 2.65 4.76
C ASP A 83 -4.98 2.14 4.55
N ALA A 84 -5.19 1.42 3.45
CA ALA A 84 -6.52 1.05 2.97
C ALA A 84 -7.36 0.33 4.03
N MET A 85 -6.74 -0.52 4.84
CA MET A 85 -7.39 -1.22 5.96
C MET A 85 -8.02 -0.27 6.98
N SER A 86 -7.36 0.85 7.28
CA SER A 86 -7.83 1.83 8.27
C SER A 86 -8.66 2.95 7.66
N THR A 87 -8.51 3.21 6.36
CA THR A 87 -9.08 4.40 5.70
C THR A 87 -10.26 4.13 4.79
N CYS A 88 -10.42 2.91 4.28
CA CYS A 88 -11.56 2.56 3.45
C CYS A 88 -12.83 2.39 4.31
N ARG A 89 -13.79 3.31 4.17
CA ARG A 89 -15.10 3.19 4.80
C ARG A 89 -15.94 2.11 4.12
N GLY A 90 -16.64 1.29 4.90
CA GLY A 90 -17.67 0.37 4.39
C GLY A 90 -17.17 -0.88 3.66
N SER A 91 -15.85 -1.11 3.58
CA SER A 91 -15.33 -2.37 3.05
C SER A 91 -15.35 -3.45 4.13
N SER A 92 -16.51 -4.06 4.35
CA SER A 92 -16.63 -5.27 5.18
C SER A 92 -15.93 -6.50 4.56
N ARG A 93 -15.13 -6.33 3.50
CA ARG A 93 -14.51 -7.41 2.70
C ARG A 93 -13.05 -7.16 2.31
N ILE A 94 -12.28 -6.48 3.17
CA ILE A 94 -10.81 -6.59 3.12
C ILE A 94 -10.35 -7.15 4.46
N PHE A 95 -10.89 -8.30 4.81
CA PHE A 95 -10.25 -9.28 5.67
C PHE A 95 -10.10 -10.52 4.80
N TRP A 96 -8.90 -11.09 4.82
CA TRP A 96 -8.42 -12.21 4.00
C TRP A 96 -9.47 -13.27 3.66
#